data_AF-A0A5M9JEQ2-F1
#
_entry.id   AF-A0A5M9JEQ2-F1
#
_cell.length_a   1.000
_cell.length_b   1.000
_cell.length_c   1.000
_cell.angle_alpha   90.00
_cell.angle_beta   90.00
_cell.angle_gamma   90.00
#
_symmetry.space_group_name_H-M   'P 1'
#
loop_
_entity.id
_entity.type
_entity.pdbx_description
1 polymer ?
#
loop_
_entity_poly.entity_id
_entity_poly.type
_entity_poly.pdbx_seq_one_letter_code
_entity_poly.pdbx_strand_id
1 'polypeptide(L)'
;MSSPLNAIKMRRKKNVKKGIQFCLMVCGASGTGRTTFVNTLCGKKVLSGKDSDDATNAHIEEGVKIKPITVELELDEEGTRISLTIVDTPGFGDQIDNEAR
;
A
#
# COMPACT_ATOMS: atom_id res chain seq x y z
N MET A 1 -26.00 -10.74 34.42
CA MET A 1 -25.83 -11.37 33.09
C MET A 1 -25.48 -10.27 32.10
N SER A 2 -24.25 -10.24 31.55
CA SER A 2 -23.82 -9.20 30.62
C SER A 2 -24.55 -9.36 29.27
N SER A 3 -25.23 -8.31 28.81
CA SER A 3 -26.00 -8.34 27.56
C SER A 3 -25.09 -8.56 26.33
N PRO A 4 -25.56 -9.29 25.30
CA PRO A 4 -24.77 -9.59 24.09
C PRO A 4 -24.31 -8.34 23.32
N LEU A 5 -25.04 -7.22 23.44
CA LEU A 5 -24.66 -5.92 22.86
C LEU A 5 -23.35 -5.37 23.43
N ASN A 6 -23.09 -5.58 24.73
CA ASN A 6 -21.88 -5.12 25.39
C ASN A 6 -20.65 -5.92 24.95
N ALA A 7 -20.82 -7.22 24.67
CA ALA A 7 -19.75 -8.06 24.13
C ALA A 7 -19.36 -7.63 22.70
N ILE A 8 -20.33 -7.25 21.86
CA ILE A 8 -20.08 -6.74 20.51
C ILE A 8 -19.37 -5.38 20.55
N LYS A 9 -19.81 -4.45 21.42
CA LYS A 9 -19.13 -3.16 21.63
C LYS A 9 -17.70 -3.34 22.15
N MET A 10 -17.48 -4.26 23.11
CA MET A 10 -16.13 -4.55 23.62
C MET A 10 -15.23 -5.22 22.58
N ARG A 11 -15.75 -6.12 21.73
CA ARG A 11 -15.01 -6.71 20.62
C ARG A 11 -14.61 -5.66 19.58
N ARG A 12 -15.51 -4.74 19.21
CA ARG A 12 -15.19 -3.60 18.34
C ARG A 12 -14.08 -2.73 18.92
N LYS A 13 -14.21 -2.30 20.18
CA LYS A 13 -13.14 -1.53 20.88
C LYS A 13 -11.82 -2.29 20.99
N LYS A 14 -11.84 -3.61 21.16
CA LYS A 14 -10.62 -4.43 21.23
C LYS A 14 -9.92 -4.56 19.87
N ASN A 15 -10.66 -4.58 18.77
CA ASN A 15 -10.10 -4.58 17.42
C ASN A 15 -9.53 -3.22 17.03
N VAL A 16 -10.21 -2.11 17.37
CA VAL A 16 -9.71 -0.74 17.15
C VAL A 16 -8.36 -0.52 17.85
N LYS A 17 -8.18 -1.06 19.07
CA LYS A 17 -6.91 -0.98 19.82
C LYS A 17 -5.75 -1.79 19.21
N LYS A 18 -6.03 -2.84 18.43
CA LYS A 18 -4.99 -3.66 17.78
C LYS A 18 -4.53 -3.08 16.44
N GLY A 19 -5.22 -2.07 15.92
CA GLY A 19 -5.00 -1.53 14.59
C GLY A 19 -5.38 -2.50 13.47
N ILE A 20 -5.52 -1.98 12.25
CA ILE A 20 -5.85 -2.77 11.06
C ILE A 20 -4.56 -2.99 10.27
N GLN A 21 -4.21 -4.25 10.00
CA GLN A 21 -3.18 -4.55 9.01
C GLN A 21 -3.83 -4.60 7.63
N PHE A 22 -3.33 -3.80 6.70
CA PHE A 22 -3.83 -3.72 5.34
C PHE A 22 -2.66 -3.82 4.37
N CYS A 23 -2.73 -4.72 3.41
CA CYS A 23 -1.72 -4.90 2.39
C CYS A 23 -2.28 -4.47 1.04
N LEU A 24 -1.59 -3.54 0.37
CA LEU A 24 -1.96 -3.00 -0.92
C LEU A 24 -0.84 -3.28 -1.93
N MET A 25 -1.14 -4.08 -2.95
CA MET A 25 -0.28 -4.24 -4.12
C MET A 25 -0.75 -3.29 -5.22
N VAL A 26 0.20 -2.55 -5.83
CA VAL A 26 -0.10 -1.62 -6.91
C VAL A 26 0.64 -2.07 -8.17
N CYS A 27 -0.11 -2.36 -9.24
CA CYS A 27 0.38 -2.85 -10.52
C CYS A 27 -0.10 -1.97 -11.67
N GLY A 28 0.68 -1.93 -12.74
CA GLY A 28 0.39 -1.15 -13.96
C GLY A 28 1.68 -0.78 -14.68
N ALA A 29 1.57 -0.29 -15.92
CA ALA A 29 2.74 0.12 -16.70
C ALA A 29 3.49 1.28 -16.04
N SER A 30 4.75 1.48 -16.39
CA SER A 30 5.51 2.67 -15.99
C SER A 30 4.87 3.95 -16.51
N GLY A 31 5.03 5.04 -15.77
CA GLY A 31 4.41 6.33 -16.10
C GLY A 31 2.91 6.44 -15.78
N THR A 32 2.22 5.35 -15.38
CA THR A 32 0.77 5.38 -15.04
C THR A 32 0.44 6.05 -13.71
N GLY A 33 1.44 6.51 -12.95
CA GLY A 33 1.23 7.25 -11.70
C GLY A 33 1.05 6.41 -10.44
N ARG A 34 1.45 5.13 -10.43
CA ARG A 34 1.37 4.22 -9.25
C ARG A 34 2.01 4.80 -7.99
N THR A 35 3.22 5.34 -8.12
CA THR A 35 3.95 6.02 -7.04
C THR A 35 3.19 7.27 -6.55
N THR A 36 2.63 8.04 -7.48
CA THR A 36 1.82 9.22 -7.17
C THR A 36 0.56 8.83 -6.40
N PHE A 37 -0.17 7.81 -6.86
CA PHE A 37 -1.36 7.30 -6.20
C PHE A 37 -1.10 6.91 -4.74
N VAL A 38 -0.03 6.15 -4.49
CA VAL A 38 0.35 5.75 -3.13
C VAL A 38 0.66 6.96 -2.24
N ASN A 39 1.41 7.93 -2.77
CA ASN A 39 1.76 9.14 -2.04
C ASN A 39 0.52 9.98 -1.70
N THR A 40 -0.41 10.10 -2.64
CA THR A 40 -1.70 10.78 -2.44
C THR A 40 -2.57 10.05 -1.42
N LEU A 41 -2.67 8.71 -1.50
CA LEU A 41 -3.41 7.89 -0.56
C LEU A 41 -2.90 8.06 0.88
N CYS A 42 -1.58 8.18 1.05
CA CYS A 42 -0.95 8.33 2.35
C CYS A 42 -0.82 9.79 2.81
N GLY A 43 -1.17 10.76 1.96
CA GLY A 43 -0.97 12.20 2.22
C GLY A 43 0.49 12.62 2.44
N LYS A 44 1.46 11.76 2.11
CA LYS A 44 2.89 11.98 2.33
C LYS A 44 3.73 11.26 1.28
N LYS A 45 4.97 11.68 1.09
CA LYS A 45 5.90 11.05 0.14
C LYS A 45 6.44 9.75 0.74
N VAL A 46 5.74 8.65 0.48
CA VAL A 46 6.04 7.29 0.94
C VAL A 46 6.94 6.55 -0.03
N LEU A 47 6.68 6.72 -1.33
CA LEU A 47 7.45 6.14 -2.42
C LEU A 47 8.19 7.26 -3.15
N SER A 48 9.48 7.05 -3.40
CA SER A 48 10.28 7.88 -4.30
C SER A 48 9.84 7.61 -5.74
N GLY A 49 9.56 8.67 -6.50
CA GLY A 49 9.42 8.56 -7.95
C GLY A 49 10.69 7.96 -8.55
N LYS A 50 10.51 7.11 -9.55
CA LYS A 50 11.62 6.60 -10.36
C LYS A 50 11.57 7.37 -11.67
N ASP A 51 12.54 8.23 -11.88
CA ASP A 51 12.81 8.82 -13.19
C ASP A 51 13.54 7.74 -13.98
N SER A 52 12.79 6.92 -14.70
CA SER A 52 13.32 5.81 -15.51
C SER A 52 13.52 6.25 -16.96
N ASP A 53 14.29 7.32 -17.17
CA ASP A 53 14.71 7.75 -18.52
C ASP A 53 16.22 7.54 -18.77
N ASP A 54 16.90 6.81 -17.88
CA ASP A 54 18.29 6.39 -18.14
C ASP A 54 18.31 5.20 -19.10
N ALA A 55 18.56 5.47 -20.38
CA ALA A 55 18.67 4.46 -21.43
C ALA A 55 19.70 3.36 -21.13
N THR A 56 20.69 3.64 -20.28
CA THR A 56 21.70 2.67 -19.80
C THR A 56 21.12 1.61 -18.86
N ASN A 57 20.08 1.94 -18.11
CA ASN A 57 19.46 1.07 -17.11
C ASN A 57 18.14 0.47 -17.58
N ALA A 58 17.67 0.82 -18.79
CA ALA A 58 16.41 0.35 -19.35
C ALA A 58 16.32 -1.19 -19.52
N HIS A 59 17.46 -1.89 -19.61
CA HIS A 59 17.49 -3.35 -19.69
C HIS A 59 17.36 -4.05 -18.32
N ILE A 60 17.47 -3.31 -17.22
CA ILE A 60 17.50 -3.87 -15.87
C ILE A 60 16.06 -4.03 -15.38
N GLU A 61 15.58 -5.26 -15.32
CA GLU A 61 14.30 -5.56 -14.68
C GLU A 61 14.38 -5.28 -13.17
N GLU A 62 13.54 -4.37 -12.71
CA GLU A 62 13.46 -4.08 -11.29
C GLU A 62 12.57 -5.12 -10.59
N GLY A 63 13.07 -5.77 -9.54
CA GLY A 63 12.26 -6.73 -8.79
C GLY A 63 11.10 -6.09 -8.01
N VAL A 64 10.14 -6.92 -7.58
CA VAL A 64 9.05 -6.50 -6.67
C VAL A 64 9.65 -5.97 -5.36
N LYS A 65 9.24 -4.76 -4.95
CA LYS A 65 9.71 -4.10 -3.72
C LYS A 65 8.58 -4.03 -2.71
N ILE A 66 8.76 -4.71 -1.58
CA ILE A 66 7.83 -4.66 -0.45
C ILE A 66 8.31 -3.57 0.51
N LYS A 67 7.45 -2.58 0.76
CA LYS A 67 7.69 -1.50 1.71
C LYS A 67 6.58 -1.50 2.77
N PRO A 68 6.86 -1.94 4.01
CA PRO A 68 5.90 -1.82 5.10
C PRO A 68 5.86 -0.37 5.60
N ILE A 69 4.68 0.25 5.65
CA ILE A 69 4.50 1.61 6.17
C ILE A 69 3.35 1.64 7.18
N THR A 70 3.62 2.15 8.38
CA THR A 70 2.54 2.43 9.33
C THR A 70 1.96 3.81 9.02
N VAL A 71 0.64 3.87 8.79
CA VAL A 71 -0.10 5.11 8.55
C VAL A 71 -1.21 5.21 9.58
N GLU A 72 -1.13 6.21 10.44
CA GLU A 72 -2.24 6.52 11.33
C GLU A 72 -3.29 7.28 10.51
N LEU A 73 -4.45 6.65 10.31
CA LEU A 73 -5.55 7.23 9.57
C LEU A 73 -6.64 7.60 10.58
N GLU A 74 -6.99 8.88 10.62
CA GLU A 74 -8.11 9.38 11.43
C GLU A 74 -9.43 9.05 10.72
N LEU A 75 -9.77 7.76 10.66
CA LEU A 75 -11.00 7.30 9.99
C LEU A 75 -12.26 7.62 10.81
N ASP A 76 -12.14 7.69 12.14
CA ASP A 76 -13.23 7.91 13.09
C ASP A 76 -12.75 8.80 14.27
N GLU A 77 -13.69 9.32 15.07
CA GLU A 77 -13.44 10.05 16.34
C GLU A 77 -12.58 9.27 17.36
N GLU A 78 -12.36 7.96 17.13
CA GLU A 78 -11.55 7.06 17.96
C GLU A 78 -10.12 6.80 17.41
N GLY A 79 -9.75 7.33 16.24
CA GLY A 79 -8.38 7.26 15.70
C GLY A 79 -7.87 5.84 15.42
N THR A 80 -8.33 5.21 14.34
CA THR A 80 -7.93 3.84 13.98
C THR A 80 -6.52 3.78 13.37
N ARG A 81 -5.57 3.13 14.06
CA ARG A 81 -4.21 2.94 13.53
C ARG A 81 -4.20 1.88 12.43
N ILE A 82 -3.70 2.21 11.23
CA ILE A 82 -3.57 1.27 10.11
C ILE A 82 -2.09 0.98 9.83
N SER A 83 -1.72 -0.29 9.79
CA SER A 83 -0.43 -0.74 9.28
C SER A 83 -0.60 -1.08 7.80
N LEU A 84 -0.17 -0.18 6.92
CA LEU A 84 -0.28 -0.29 5.47
C LEU A 84 0.99 -0.88 4.86
N THR A 85 0.95 -2.14 4.43
CA THR A 85 2.05 -2.73 3.65
C THR A 85 1.84 -2.44 2.18
N ILE A 86 2.81 -1.77 1.55
CA ILE A 86 2.74 -1.45 0.13
C ILE A 86 3.67 -2.39 -0.62
N VAL A 87 3.10 -3.13 -1.57
CA VAL A 87 3.83 -3.96 -2.50
C VAL A 87 3.92 -3.19 -3.82
N ASP A 88 5.07 -2.55 -4.03
CA ASP A 88 5.40 -1.86 -5.27
C ASP A 88 5.92 -2.88 -6.27
N THR A 89 5.31 -2.92 -7.45
CA THR A 89 5.70 -3.82 -8.52
C THR A 89 6.45 -3.03 -9.61
N PRO A 90 7.36 -3.66 -10.37
CA PRO A 90 7.84 -3.07 -11.62
C PRO A 90 6.69 -2.81 -12.60
N GLY A 91 6.96 -2.05 -13.67
CA GLY A 91 5.93 -1.78 -14.68
C GLY A 91 5.44 -3.05 -15.35
N PHE A 92 4.17 -3.37 -15.09
CA PHE A 92 3.49 -4.47 -15.74
C PHE A 92 3.12 -4.03 -17.16
N GLY A 93 3.60 -4.74 -18.18
CA GLY A 93 3.36 -4.37 -19.57
C GLY A 93 4.42 -3.44 -20.17
N ASP A 94 5.54 -3.22 -19.50
CA ASP A 94 6.62 -2.35 -19.98
C ASP A 94 7.51 -3.01 -21.04
N GLN A 95 7.52 -4.35 -21.09
CA GLN A 95 8.36 -5.09 -22.00
C GLN A 95 7.68 -5.31 -23.35
N ILE A 96 8.49 -5.58 -24.38
CA ILE A 96 7.99 -5.97 -25.70
C ILE A 96 7.28 -7.33 -25.61
N ASP A 97 7.87 -8.26 -24.87
CA ASP A 97 7.26 -9.54 -24.53
C ASP A 97 6.86 -9.51 -23.05
N ASN A 98 5.58 -9.75 -22.77
CA ASN A 98 5.02 -9.78 -21.42
C ASN A 98 4.47 -11.16 -21.06
N GLU A 99 4.77 -12.20 -21.87
CA GLU A 99 4.36 -13.56 -21.54
C GLU A 99 5.15 -14.08 -20.34
N ALA A 100 4.42 -14.64 -19.36
CA ALA A 100 5.01 -15.38 -18.26
C ALA A 100 5.40 -16.77 -18.78
N ARG A 101 6.70 -17.05 -18.85
CA ARG A 101 7.22 -18.38 -19.20
C ARG A 101 6.97 -19.39 -18.08
#